data_AF-A0A0D2J574-F1
#
_entry.id   AF-A0A0D2J574-F1
#
_cell.length_a   1.000
_cell.length_b   1.000
_cell.length_c   1.000
_cell.angle_alpha   90.00
_cell.angle_beta   90.00
_cell.angle_gamma   90.00
#
_symmetry.space_group_name_H-M   'P 1'
#
loop_
_entity.id
_entity.type
_entity.pdbx_description
1 polymer ?
#
loop_
_entity_poly.entity_id
_entity_poly.type
_entity_poly.pdbx_seq_one_letter_code
_entity_poly.pdbx_strand_id
1 'polypeptide(L)'
;MQILALGFPRSAIDSLCFVLLTLGYSRVWHGFDLPSTRPEDGGSWVLLLQAKARGEDKSGREFDWDVLLGDYDGVMDMLPGIFVKELLDFYPEVKVILDRRNNMDAWHRSSNVAAEMVLGSWGLWMLNWWDRKLFWWFRSAVLWTGIIGKGEDI
;
A
#
# COMPACT_ATOMS: atom_id res chain seq x y z
N MET A 1 0.01 -2.44 16.11
CA MET A 1 -1.09 -2.35 15.12
C MET A 1 -2.35 -3.10 15.59
N GLN A 2 -3.55 -2.56 15.37
CA GLN A 2 -4.85 -3.13 15.78
C GLN A 2 -5.79 -3.45 14.60
N ILE A 3 -5.72 -2.68 13.51
CA ILE A 3 -6.53 -2.87 12.30
C ILE A 3 -5.64 -3.05 11.07
N LEU A 4 -6.01 -4.00 10.23
CA LEU A 4 -5.49 -4.17 8.87
C LEU A 4 -6.66 -4.06 7.89
N ALA A 5 -6.71 -2.98 7.10
CA ALA A 5 -7.72 -2.78 6.07
C ALA A 5 -7.17 -3.15 4.69
N LEU A 6 -7.72 -4.20 4.09
CA LEU A 6 -7.25 -4.83 2.86
C LEU A 6 -8.10 -4.49 1.64
N GLY A 7 -8.88 -3.41 1.71
CA GLY A 7 -9.62 -2.91 0.55
C GLY A 7 -8.67 -2.59 -0.61
N PHE A 8 -9.03 -2.99 -1.83
CA PHE A 8 -8.27 -2.57 -3.01
C PHE A 8 -8.42 -1.06 -3.23
N PRO A 9 -7.44 -0.38 -3.85
CA PRO A 9 -7.62 1.00 -4.26
C PRO A 9 -8.93 1.17 -5.03
N ARG A 10 -9.59 2.31 -4.83
CA ARG A 10 -10.90 2.62 -5.44
C ARG A 10 -12.08 1.79 -4.91
N SER A 11 -11.94 1.15 -3.74
CA SER A 11 -13.03 0.47 -3.01
C SER A 11 -13.56 1.22 -1.77
N ALA A 12 -13.41 2.56 -1.75
CA ALA A 12 -13.80 3.46 -0.63
C ALA A 12 -12.85 3.48 0.58
N ILE A 13 -11.57 3.17 0.36
CA ILE A 13 -10.49 3.25 1.36
C ILE A 13 -10.44 4.62 2.07
N ASP A 14 -10.54 5.73 1.33
CA ASP A 14 -10.51 7.08 1.94
C ASP A 14 -11.64 7.29 2.94
N SER A 15 -12.85 6.83 2.60
CA SER A 15 -14.01 6.89 3.49
C SER A 15 -13.81 6.00 4.72
N LEU A 16 -13.23 4.81 4.56
CA LEU A 16 -12.91 3.94 5.69
C LEU A 16 -11.84 4.56 6.59
N CYS A 17 -10.79 5.17 6.02
CA CYS A 17 -9.76 5.88 6.78
C CYS A 17 -10.39 6.97 7.66
N PHE A 18 -11.28 7.79 7.08
CA PHE A 18 -12.02 8.81 7.83
C PHE A 18 -12.86 8.23 8.99
N VAL A 19 -13.54 7.10 8.74
CA VAL A 19 -14.32 6.41 9.78
C VAL A 19 -13.43 5.87 10.90
N LEU A 20 -12.28 5.28 10.58
CA LEU A 20 -11.34 4.78 11.58
C LEU A 20 -10.78 5.91 12.45
N LEU A 21 -10.41 7.04 11.84
CA LEU A 21 -10.00 8.23 12.58
C LEU A 21 -11.12 8.73 13.51
N THR A 22 -12.37 8.72 13.04
CA THR A 22 -13.55 9.12 13.84
C THR A 22 -13.82 8.16 15.00
N LEU A 23 -13.54 6.87 14.84
CA LEU A 23 -13.70 5.84 15.87
C LEU A 23 -12.59 5.87 16.94
N GLY A 24 -11.59 6.74 16.80
CA GLY A 24 -10.53 6.95 17.79
C GLY A 24 -9.20 6.26 17.47
N TYR A 25 -9.06 5.64 16.30
CA TYR A 25 -7.75 5.19 15.82
C TYR A 25 -6.95 6.43 15.42
N SER A 26 -5.89 6.74 16.16
CA SER A 26 -5.21 8.04 16.06
C SER A 26 -4.25 8.09 14.88
N ARG A 27 -3.66 6.96 14.51
CA ARG A 27 -2.70 6.86 13.42
C ARG A 27 -3.06 5.72 12.48
N VAL A 28 -3.53 6.09 11.29
CA VAL A 28 -3.83 5.16 10.21
C VAL A 28 -2.82 5.37 9.09
N TRP A 29 -2.09 4.31 8.73
CA TRP A 29 -1.14 4.35 7.62
C TRP A 29 -1.88 4.25 6.29
N HIS A 30 -1.53 5.13 5.34
CA HIS A 30 -2.08 5.16 4.00
C HIS A 30 -0.95 5.37 2.97
N GLY A 31 -0.94 4.60 1.88
CA GLY A 31 0.20 4.54 0.95
C GLY A 31 0.47 5.84 0.20
N PHE A 32 -0.58 6.66 -0.02
CA PHE A 32 -0.42 7.99 -0.59
C PHE A 32 0.28 8.99 0.34
N ASP A 33 0.27 8.75 1.65
CA ASP A 33 0.87 9.67 2.62
C ASP A 33 2.36 9.44 2.80
N LEU A 34 2.92 8.35 2.26
CA LEU A 34 4.33 7.99 2.36
C LEU A 34 5.30 9.16 2.04
N PRO A 35 5.09 9.99 0.99
CA PRO A 35 5.96 11.15 0.73
C PRO A 35 5.92 12.22 1.82
N SER A 36 4.81 12.31 2.54
CA SER A 36 4.51 13.39 3.49
C SER A 36 4.77 12.99 4.94
N THR A 37 4.49 11.74 5.31
CA THR A 37 4.54 11.26 6.70
C THR A 37 5.84 10.57 7.04
N ARG A 38 6.38 9.72 6.16
CA ARG A 38 7.62 8.95 6.38
C ARG A 38 8.42 8.75 5.08
N PRO A 39 8.94 9.83 4.47
CA PRO A 39 9.65 9.75 3.19
C PRO A 39 10.92 8.89 3.23
N GLU A 40 11.52 8.70 4.41
CA GLU A 40 12.67 7.84 4.64
C GLU A 40 12.38 6.35 4.43
N ASP A 41 11.15 5.92 4.68
CA ASP A 41 10.74 4.51 4.59
C ASP A 41 10.55 4.03 3.15
N GLY A 42 10.49 4.96 2.18
CA GLY A 42 10.24 4.63 0.78
C GLY A 42 11.26 3.66 0.18
N GLY A 43 12.52 3.73 0.63
CA GLY A 43 13.56 2.78 0.21
C GLY A 43 13.28 1.35 0.70
N SER A 44 12.88 1.19 1.97
CA SER A 44 12.54 -0.10 2.57
C SER A 44 11.35 -0.74 1.87
N TRP A 45 10.31 0.04 1.57
CA TRP A 45 9.16 -0.44 0.80
C TRP A 45 9.55 -0.93 -0.60
N VAL A 46 10.40 -0.18 -1.32
CA VAL A 46 10.86 -0.61 -2.65
C VAL A 46 11.65 -1.91 -2.58
N LEU A 47 12.52 -2.10 -1.57
CA LEU A 47 13.29 -3.33 -1.40
C LEU A 47 12.36 -4.54 -1.16
N LEU A 48 11.39 -4.39 -0.25
CA LEU A 48 10.40 -5.44 0.02
C LEU A 48 9.59 -5.79 -1.22
N LEU A 49 9.10 -4.80 -1.95
CA LEU A 49 8.33 -5.00 -3.18
C LEU A 49 9.16 -5.67 -4.29
N GLN A 50 10.44 -5.29 -4.42
CA GLN A 50 11.34 -5.93 -5.38
C GLN A 50 11.57 -7.39 -5.05
N ALA A 51 11.79 -7.71 -3.77
CA ALA A 51 11.95 -9.09 -3.33
C ALA A 51 10.67 -9.90 -3.57
N LYS A 52 9.50 -9.33 -3.27
CA LYS A 52 8.20 -9.95 -3.57
C LYS A 52 8.02 -10.19 -5.08
N ALA A 53 8.37 -9.21 -5.91
CA ALA A 53 8.30 -9.33 -7.37
C ALA A 53 9.27 -10.39 -7.96
N ARG A 54 10.30 -10.79 -7.21
CA ARG A 54 11.23 -11.89 -7.53
C ARG A 54 10.80 -13.24 -6.96
N GLY A 55 9.72 -13.29 -6.16
CA GLY A 55 9.29 -14.49 -5.43
C GLY A 55 10.11 -14.79 -4.17
N GLU A 56 10.86 -13.81 -3.66
CA GLU A 56 11.70 -13.95 -2.46
C GLU A 56 10.90 -13.67 -1.17
N ASP A 57 9.93 -14.53 -0.87
CA ASP A 57 9.02 -14.38 0.29
C ASP A 57 9.72 -14.28 1.65
N LYS A 58 10.94 -14.82 1.77
CA LYS A 58 11.73 -14.75 3.01
C LYS A 58 11.95 -13.32 3.49
N SER A 59 12.16 -12.41 2.54
CA SER A 59 12.43 -11.00 2.84
C SER A 59 11.31 -10.34 3.64
N GLY A 60 10.04 -10.62 3.33
CA GLY A 60 8.89 -10.08 4.05
C GLY A 60 8.57 -10.82 5.34
N ARG A 61 8.84 -12.13 5.40
CA ARG A 61 8.61 -12.95 6.61
C ARG A 61 9.60 -12.67 7.74
N GLU A 62 10.86 -12.42 7.40
CA GLU A 62 11.92 -12.11 8.36
C GLU A 62 12.03 -10.60 8.63
N PHE A 63 11.22 -9.78 7.94
CA PHE A 63 11.21 -8.34 8.12
C PHE A 63 10.59 -7.96 9.47
N ASP A 64 11.23 -7.05 10.18
CA ASP A 64 10.67 -6.44 11.38
C ASP A 64 9.66 -5.36 10.97
N TRP A 65 8.37 -5.73 10.95
CA TRP A 65 7.29 -4.83 10.53
C TRP A 65 7.04 -3.69 11.52
N ASP A 66 7.52 -3.76 12.76
CA ASP A 66 7.39 -2.65 13.72
C ASP A 66 8.20 -1.42 13.26
N VAL A 67 9.30 -1.63 12.51
CA VAL A 67 10.12 -0.53 11.95
C VAL A 67 9.31 0.40 11.06
N LEU A 68 8.35 -0.14 10.28
CA LEU A 68 7.53 0.62 9.34
C LEU A 68 6.15 0.96 9.91
N LEU A 69 5.55 0.04 10.67
CA LEU A 69 4.13 0.06 11.02
C LEU A 69 3.87 0.08 12.53
N GLY A 70 4.90 -0.06 13.37
CA GLY A 70 4.76 -0.22 14.82
C GLY A 70 4.07 0.98 15.49
N ASP A 71 4.28 2.18 14.95
CA ASP A 71 3.66 3.40 15.48
C ASP A 71 2.21 3.64 15.01
N TYR A 72 1.65 2.76 14.17
CA TYR A 72 0.32 2.91 13.59
C TYR A 72 -0.71 1.99 14.26
N ASP A 73 -1.88 2.54 14.53
CA ASP A 73 -3.01 1.80 15.08
C ASP A 73 -3.73 1.00 13.98
N GLY A 74 -3.77 1.55 12.77
CA GLY A 74 -4.37 0.92 11.61
C GLY A 74 -3.48 1.04 10.38
N VAL A 75 -3.52 0.04 9.51
CA VAL A 75 -2.79 0.05 8.25
C VAL A 75 -3.75 -0.25 7.11
N MET A 76 -3.67 0.54 6.05
CA MET A 76 -4.54 0.44 4.89
C MET A 76 -3.70 0.47 3.61
N ASP A 77 -4.33 0.13 2.48
CA ASP A 77 -3.85 0.51 1.14
C ASP A 77 -2.75 -0.39 0.51
N MET A 78 -2.29 0.04 -0.67
CA MET A 78 -1.51 -0.68 -1.69
C MET A 78 -0.34 -1.53 -1.19
N LEU A 79 0.60 -0.95 -0.43
CA LEU A 79 1.86 -1.65 -0.15
C LEU A 79 1.70 -2.76 0.90
N PRO A 80 1.12 -2.49 2.08
CA PRO A 80 0.89 -3.50 3.11
C PRO A 80 -0.07 -4.60 2.63
N GLY A 81 -1.02 -4.24 1.75
CA GLY A 81 -1.95 -5.21 1.15
C GLY A 81 -1.31 -6.28 0.27
N ILE A 82 -0.04 -6.15 -0.13
CA ILE A 82 0.72 -7.22 -0.79
C ILE A 82 1.29 -8.23 0.22
N PHE A 83 1.54 -7.78 1.46
CA PHE A 83 2.20 -8.55 2.51
C PHE A 83 1.21 -9.06 3.57
N VAL A 84 -0.04 -9.33 3.20
CA VAL A 84 -1.09 -9.71 4.15
C VAL A 84 -0.70 -10.93 4.97
N LYS A 85 -0.12 -11.96 4.34
CA LYS A 85 0.24 -13.20 5.00
C LYS A 85 1.33 -12.94 6.04
N GLU A 86 2.36 -12.19 5.63
CA GLU A 86 3.49 -11.80 6.47
C GLU A 86 3.05 -10.89 7.64
N LEU A 87 2.12 -9.96 7.39
CA LEU A 87 1.57 -9.08 8.42
C LEU A 87 0.66 -9.82 9.40
N LEU A 88 -0.10 -10.82 8.95
CA LEU A 88 -0.90 -11.65 9.84
C LEU A 88 -0.04 -12.57 10.70
N ASP A 89 1.06 -13.08 10.15
CA ASP A 89 2.03 -13.88 10.92
C ASP A 89 2.72 -13.02 12.00
N PHE A 90 3.03 -11.75 11.69
CA PHE A 90 3.69 -10.83 12.63
C PHE A 90 2.72 -10.21 13.65
N TYR A 91 1.49 -9.88 13.24
CA TYR A 91 0.44 -9.30 14.09
C TYR A 91 -0.78 -10.24 14.16
N PRO A 92 -0.69 -11.38 14.89
CA PRO A 92 -1.74 -12.42 14.86
C PRO A 92 -3.10 -11.97 15.43
N GLU A 93 -3.11 -10.96 16.30
CA GLU A 93 -4.32 -10.43 16.94
C GLU A 93 -4.99 -9.29 16.15
N VAL A 94 -4.47 -8.95 14.96
CA VAL A 94 -4.96 -7.82 14.18
C VAL A 94 -6.36 -8.10 13.60
N LYS A 95 -7.25 -7.11 13.67
CA LYS A 95 -8.57 -7.20 13.04
C LYS A 95 -8.46 -6.86 11.56
N VAL A 96 -8.94 -7.76 10.71
CA VAL A 96 -8.92 -7.57 9.26
C VAL A 96 -10.26 -6.99 8.79
N ILE A 97 -10.20 -5.89 8.05
CA ILE A 97 -11.35 -5.30 7.35
C ILE A 97 -11.11 -5.46 5.85
N LEU A 98 -12.03 -6.12 5.14
CA LEU A 98 -11.96 -6.27 3.69
C LEU A 98 -13.13 -5.55 3.03
N ASP A 99 -12.86 -4.39 2.47
CA ASP A 99 -13.84 -3.66 1.69
C ASP A 99 -14.02 -4.31 0.32
N ARG A 100 -15.29 -4.44 -0.09
CA ARG A 100 -15.65 -5.04 -1.38
C ARG A 100 -16.51 -4.09 -2.17
N ARG A 101 -16.21 -4.01 -3.47
CA ARG A 101 -17.04 -3.28 -4.43
C ARG A 101 -17.86 -4.28 -5.25
N ASN A 102 -19.19 -4.17 -5.18
CA ASN A 102 -20.09 -5.12 -5.83
C ASN A 102 -19.99 -5.11 -7.36
N ASN A 103 -19.63 -3.97 -7.97
CA ASN A 103 -19.48 -3.85 -9.42
C ASN A 103 -18.00 -3.85 -9.80
N MET A 104 -17.53 -5.00 -10.29
CA MET A 104 -16.13 -5.24 -10.66
C MET A 104 -15.72 -4.45 -11.91
N ASP A 105 -16.59 -4.32 -12.91
CA ASP A 105 -16.29 -3.53 -14.12
C ASP A 105 -16.12 -2.05 -13.80
N ALA A 106 -16.95 -1.52 -12.92
CA ALA A 106 -16.86 -0.14 -12.45
C ALA A 106 -15.60 0.09 -11.62
N TRP A 107 -15.22 -0.89 -10.78
CA TRP A 107 -13.95 -0.86 -10.06
C TRP A 107 -12.78 -0.85 -11.05
N HIS A 108 -12.72 -1.79 -11.99
CA HIS A 108 -11.65 -1.91 -12.96
C HIS A 108 -11.46 -0.64 -13.79
N ARG A 109 -12.56 -0.04 -14.30
CA ARG A 109 -12.50 1.27 -14.98
C ARG A 109 -11.93 2.36 -14.08
N SER A 110 -12.39 2.45 -12.83
CA SER A 110 -11.86 3.47 -11.91
C SER A 110 -10.39 3.24 -11.57
N SER A 111 -9.96 1.99 -11.42
CA SER A 111 -8.57 1.63 -11.12
C SER A 111 -7.65 1.97 -12.30
N ASN A 112 -8.09 1.69 -13.53
CA ASN A 112 -7.32 2.04 -14.73
C ASN A 112 -7.17 3.55 -14.91
N VAL A 113 -8.25 4.32 -14.69
CA VAL A 113 -8.17 5.79 -14.75
C VAL A 113 -7.19 6.33 -13.70
N ALA A 114 -7.23 5.79 -12.47
CA ALA A 114 -6.31 6.20 -11.42
C ALA A 114 -4.86 5.82 -11.74
N ALA A 115 -4.63 4.62 -12.27
CA ALA A 115 -3.30 4.17 -12.70
C ALA A 115 -2.77 5.03 -13.85
N GLU A 116 -3.60 5.39 -14.84
CA GLU A 116 -3.22 6.24 -15.96
C GLU A 116 -2.87 7.67 -15.50
N MET A 117 -3.62 8.24 -14.55
CA MET A 117 -3.31 9.55 -13.98
C MET A 117 -1.94 9.59 -13.30
N VAL A 118 -1.51 8.49 -12.68
CA VAL A 118 -0.21 8.41 -11.99
C VAL A 118 0.90 8.01 -12.95
N LEU A 119 0.77 6.84 -13.60
CA LEU A 119 1.82 6.22 -14.41
C LEU A 119 1.91 6.83 -15.82
N GLY A 120 0.81 7.34 -16.36
CA GLY A 120 0.76 8.03 -17.65
C GLY A 120 1.14 9.51 -17.57
N SER A 121 1.27 10.08 -16.38
CA SER A 121 1.65 11.48 -16.21
C SER A 121 3.14 11.68 -16.48
N TRP A 122 3.45 12.23 -17.66
CA TRP A 122 4.81 12.61 -18.01
C TRP A 122 5.42 13.62 -17.03
N GLY A 123 4.60 14.52 -16.47
CA GLY A 123 5.05 15.47 -15.45
C GLY A 123 5.50 14.78 -14.16
N LEU A 124 4.71 13.83 -13.64
CA LEU A 124 5.11 13.04 -12.46
C LEU A 124 6.31 12.13 -12.78
N TRP A 125 6.34 11.56 -13.99
CA TRP A 125 7.46 10.77 -14.46
C TRP A 125 8.77 11.60 -14.58
N MET A 126 8.69 12.86 -14.96
CA MET A 126 9.84 13.77 -14.95
C MET A 126 10.22 14.13 -13.52
N LEU A 127 9.27 14.69 -12.75
CA LEU A 127 9.52 15.26 -11.43
C LEU A 127 10.10 14.24 -10.42
N ASN A 128 9.74 12.95 -10.53
CA ASN A 128 10.29 11.96 -9.61
C ASN A 128 11.82 11.79 -9.72
N TRP A 129 12.46 12.21 -10.81
CA TRP A 129 13.93 12.18 -10.91
C TRP A 129 14.61 13.29 -10.10
N TRP A 130 13.88 14.36 -9.76
CA TRP A 130 14.41 15.53 -9.07
C TRP A 130 13.93 15.68 -7.63
N ASP A 131 12.96 14.87 -7.20
CA ASP A 131 12.50 14.83 -5.81
C ASP A 131 12.63 13.42 -5.23
N ARG A 132 13.41 13.29 -4.15
CA ARG A 132 13.68 12.00 -3.50
C ARG A 132 12.41 11.33 -2.97
N LYS A 133 11.45 12.10 -2.45
CA LYS A 133 10.23 11.55 -1.84
C LYS A 133 9.34 10.99 -2.94
N LEU A 134 9.17 11.75 -4.01
CA LEU A 134 8.42 11.36 -5.20
C LEU A 134 9.11 10.20 -5.93
N PHE A 135 10.45 10.16 -5.98
CA PHE A 135 11.21 9.03 -6.53
C PHE A 135 10.79 7.71 -5.91
N TRP A 136 10.90 7.59 -4.58
CA TRP A 136 10.61 6.35 -3.88
C TRP A 136 9.14 5.98 -3.96
N TRP A 137 8.24 6.95 -3.81
CA TRP A 137 6.81 6.71 -3.94
C TRP A 137 6.42 6.24 -5.34
N PHE A 138 6.91 6.90 -6.39
CA PHE A 138 6.63 6.53 -7.77
C PHE A 138 7.17 5.13 -8.09
N ARG A 139 8.35 4.78 -7.58
CA ARG A 139 8.92 3.43 -7.71
C ARG A 139 8.06 2.37 -7.01
N SER A 140 7.58 2.64 -5.79
CA SER A 140 6.66 1.75 -5.07
C SER A 140 5.37 1.54 -5.84
N ALA A 141 4.79 2.62 -6.40
CA ALA A 141 3.57 2.55 -7.20
C ALA A 141 3.75 1.70 -8.47
N VAL A 142 4.86 1.89 -9.21
CA VAL A 142 5.17 1.08 -10.40
C VAL A 142 5.32 -0.40 -10.06
N LEU A 143 6.07 -0.72 -8.99
CA LEU A 143 6.27 -2.11 -8.57
C LEU A 143 4.96 -2.75 -8.11
N TRP A 144 4.16 -2.04 -7.32
CA TRP A 144 2.85 -2.48 -6.88
C TRP A 144 1.92 -2.81 -8.06
N THR A 145 1.81 -1.90 -9.04
CA THR A 145 0.99 -2.15 -10.24
C THR A 145 1.52 -3.34 -11.04
N GLY A 146 2.85 -3.52 -11.12
CA GLY A 146 3.45 -4.67 -11.77
C GLY A 146 3.14 -6.01 -11.09
N ILE A 147 3.12 -6.05 -9.75
CA ILE A 147 2.78 -7.25 -8.97
C ILE A 147 1.31 -7.60 -9.14
N ILE A 148 0.41 -6.63 -8.92
CA ILE A 148 -1.04 -6.84 -9.05
C ILE A 148 -1.45 -7.18 -10.49
N GLY A 149 -0.84 -6.53 -11.48
CA GLY A 149 -1.14 -6.75 -12.90
C GLY A 149 -0.70 -8.12 -13.44
N LYS A 150 0.23 -8.81 -12.77
CA LYS A 150 0.61 -10.19 -13.13
C LYS A 150 -0.41 -11.24 -12.68
N GLY A 151 -1.27 -10.92 -11.71
CA GLY A 151 -2.36 -11.81 -11.29
C GLY A 151 -1.89 -13.15 -10.70
N GLU A 152 -0.67 -13.25 -10.20
CA GLU A 152 -0.20 -14.44 -9.50
C GLU A 152 -0.67 -14.38 -8.04
N ASP A 153 -1.77 -15.11 -7.78
CA ASP A 153 -2.31 -15.57 -6.50
C ASP A 153 -2.02 -14.71 -5.24
N ILE A 154 -2.95 -13.80 -4.96
CA ILE A 154 -3.19 -13.30 -3.59
C ILE A 154 -3.80 -14.43 -2.76
#